data_AF-A0A3A9BEM4-F1
#
_entry.id   AF-A0A3A9BEM4-F1
#
_cell.length_a   1.000
_cell.length_b   1.000
_cell.length_c   1.000
_cell.angle_alpha   90.00
_cell.angle_beta   90.00
_cell.angle_gamma   90.00
#
_symmetry.space_group_name_H-M   'P 1'
#
loop_
_entity.id
_entity.type
_entity.pdbx_description
1 polymer ?
#
loop_
_entity_poly.entity_id
_entity_poly.type
_entity_poly.pdbx_seq_one_letter_code
_entity_poly.pdbx_strand_id
1 'polypeptide(L)' 'MPDIGQEYKKQIKELEQQVRLLKEQVDFLTRKLYGTKSEKTSALEIEGQMSLFNEVETCADPKAQEPDLVAVEKHLR' A
#
# COMPACT_ATOMS: atom_id res chain seq x y z
N MET A 1 -14.51 17.83 47.70
CA MET A 1 -14.32 18.51 46.40
C MET A 1 -13.90 17.46 45.39
N PRO A 2 -14.37 17.51 44.14
CA PRO A 2 -13.90 16.58 43.11
C PRO A 2 -12.38 16.73 42.98
N ASP A 3 -11.68 15.60 42.85
CA ASP A 3 -10.23 15.55 42.77
C ASP A 3 -9.79 15.85 41.32
N ILE A 4 -9.91 17.14 40.96
CA ILE A 4 -9.61 17.69 39.64
C ILE A 4 -8.19 17.28 39.18
N GLY A 5 -7.25 17.12 40.12
CA GLY A 5 -5.89 16.68 39.83
C GLY A 5 -5.81 15.24 39.32
N GLN A 6 -6.65 14.32 39.82
CA GLN A 6 -6.70 12.95 39.33
C GLN A 6 -7.38 12.86 37.97
N GLU A 7 -8.38 13.69 37.74
CA GLU A 7 -9.08 13.75 36.45
C GLU A 7 -8.14 14.23 35.33
N TYR A 8 -7.33 15.25 35.59
CA TYR A 8 -6.27 15.67 34.66
C TYR A 8 -5.20 14.60 34.44
N LYS A 9 -4.76 13.89 35.49
CA LYS A 9 -3.80 12.78 35.32
C LYS A 9 -4.36 11.67 34.43
N LYS A 10 -5.64 11.36 34.57
CA LYS A 10 -6.32 10.36 33.74
C LYS A 10 -6.38 10.82 32.27
N GLN A 11 -6.79 12.07 32.03
CA GLN A 11 -6.83 12.65 30.69
C GLN A 11 -5.46 12.68 30.02
N ILE A 12 -4.41 13.07 30.74
CA ILE A 12 -3.04 13.09 30.22
C ILE A 12 -2.63 11.68 29.76
N LYS A 13 -2.85 10.67 30.60
CA LYS A 13 -2.51 9.28 30.29
C LYS A 13 -3.26 8.76 29.06
N GLU A 14 -4.54 9.11 28.94
CA GLU A 14 -5.37 8.70 27.81
C GLU A 14 -4.91 9.38 26.50
N LEU A 15 -4.56 10.66 26.56
CA LEU A 15 -3.99 11.40 25.42
C LEU A 15 -2.63 10.85 25.01
N GLU A 16 -1.74 10.53 25.95
CA GLU A 16 -0.44 9.91 25.66
C GLU A 16 -0.60 8.58 24.92
N GLN A 17 -1.57 7.76 25.34
CA GLN A 17 -1.87 6.50 24.70
C GLN A 17 -2.42 6.69 23.27
N GLN A 18 -3.31 7.65 23.07
CA GLN A 18 -3.83 7.99 21.73
C GLN A 18 -2.73 8.48 20.79
N VAL A 19 -1.84 9.37 21.27
CA VAL A 19 -0.71 9.87 20.48
C VAL A 19 0.23 8.74 20.09
N ARG A 20 0.51 7.81 21.00
CA ARG A 20 1.33 6.63 20.67
C ARG A 20 0.68 5.78 19.58
N LEU A 21 -0.61 5.46 19.72
CA LEU A 21 -1.34 4.66 18.74
C LEU A 21 -1.37 5.34 17.36
N LEU A 22 -1.60 6.65 17.33
CA LEU A 22 -1.59 7.44 16.09
C LEU A 22 -0.23 7.37 15.39
N LYS A 23 0.88 7.48 16.13
CA LYS A 23 2.22 7.34 15.56
C LYS A 23 2.43 5.95 14.95
N GLU A 24 2.03 4.90 15.67
CA GLU A 24 2.13 3.52 15.16
C GLU A 24 1.28 3.32 13.89
N GLN A 25 0.09 3.91 13.80
CA GLN A 25 -0.75 3.88 12.60
C GLN A 25 -0.11 4.64 11.42
N VAL A 26 0.45 5.82 11.67
CA VAL A 26 1.15 6.61 10.65
C VAL A 26 2.36 5.84 10.12
N ASP A 27 3.17 5.23 10.99
CA ASP A 27 4.31 4.42 10.58
C ASP A 27 3.88 3.21 9.75
N PHE A 28 2.79 2.54 10.16
CA PHE A 28 2.22 1.42 9.42
C PHE A 28 1.76 1.82 8.02
N LEU A 29 0.97 2.90 7.90
CA LEU A 29 0.47 3.40 6.62
C LEU A 29 1.61 3.90 5.73
N THR A 30 2.59 4.59 6.31
CA THR A 30 3.80 5.06 5.59
C THR A 30 4.58 3.89 5.02
N ARG A 31 4.78 2.82 5.81
CA ARG A 31 5.42 1.60 5.33
C ARG A 31 4.59 0.87 4.27
N LYS A 32 3.26 0.92 4.37
CA LYS A 32 2.37 0.32 3.37
C LYS A 32 2.45 1.05 2.02
N LEU A 33 2.56 2.39 2.05
CA LEU A 33 2.65 3.23 0.85
C LEU A 33 4.04 3.21 0.22
N TYR A 34 5.10 3.27 1.03
CA TYR A 34 6.48 3.53 0.57
C TYR A 34 7.49 2.44 0.95
N GLY A 35 7.03 1.34 1.56
CA GLY A 35 7.90 0.26 2.01
C GLY A 35 8.53 -0.54 0.86
N THR A 36 9.67 -1.15 1.16
CA THR A 36 10.59 -1.84 0.23
C THR A 36 10.02 -3.06 -0.53
N LYS A 37 8.74 -3.41 -0.37
CA LYS A 37 8.11 -4.57 -1.02
C LYS A 37 6.86 -4.24 -1.84
N SER A 38 6.55 -2.95 -2.07
CA SER A 38 5.39 -2.60 -2.89
C SER A 38 5.74 -2.61 -4.39
N GLU A 39 6.06 -3.79 -4.93
CA GLU A 39 6.07 -4.02 -6.39
C GLU A 39 4.63 -4.07 -6.94
N LYS A 40 3.61 -4.08 -6.07
CA LYS A 40 2.18 -4.08 -6.42
C LYS A 40 1.41 -3.01 -5.65
N THR A 41 1.79 -1.75 -5.81
CA THR A 41 1.03 -0.59 -5.29
C THR A 41 -0.39 -0.52 -5.89
N SER A 42 -0.65 -1.29 -6.96
CA SER A 42 -1.99 -1.51 -7.54
C SER A 42 -3.00 -2.11 -6.58
N ALA A 43 -2.58 -2.81 -5.51
CA ALA A 43 -3.49 -3.37 -4.50
C ALA A 43 -4.15 -2.32 -3.59
N LEU A 44 -3.67 -1.08 -3.62
CA LEU A 44 -4.23 0.01 -2.83
C LEU A 44 -5.40 0.71 -3.53
N GLU A 45 -5.76 0.29 -4.76
CA GLU A 45 -6.84 0.88 -5.59
C GLU A 45 -6.88 2.41 -5.50
N ILE A 46 -5.69 3.03 -5.51
CA ILE A 46 -5.57 4.48 -5.38
C ILE A 46 -6.18 5.07 -6.64
N GLU A 47 -7.26 5.84 -6.46
CA GLU A 47 -8.02 6.43 -7.55
C GLU A 47 -7.09 7.23 -8.47
N GLY A 48 -6.99 6.81 -9.74
CA GLY A 48 -6.12 7.42 -10.75
C GLY A 48 -4.73 6.79 -10.93
N GLN A 49 -4.31 5.83 -10.09
CA GLN A 49 -3.04 5.12 -10.28
C GLN A 49 -3.26 3.81 -11.07
N MET A 50 -3.05 3.86 -12.39
CA MET A 50 -2.99 2.65 -13.23
C MET A 50 -1.67 1.90 -12.97
N SER A 51 -1.73 0.57 -12.84
CA SER A 51 -0.52 -0.26 -12.77
C SER A 51 0.28 -0.11 -14.06
N LEU A 52 1.49 0.46 -14.00
CA LEU A 52 2.35 0.69 -15.17
C LEU A 52 2.68 -0.59 -15.96
N PHE A 53 2.52 -1.76 -15.34
CA PHE A 53 2.81 -3.05 -15.96
C PHE A 53 1.57 -3.82 -16.40
N ASN A 54 0.35 -3.39 -16.03
CA ASN A 54 -0.88 -4.10 -16.41
C ASN A 54 -1.62 -3.45 -17.58
N GLU A 55 -1.02 -2.45 -18.24
CA GLU A 55 -1.65 -1.80 -19.40
C GLU A 55 -1.99 -2.81 -20.50
N VAL A 56 -1.08 -3.73 -20.82
CA VAL A 56 -1.28 -4.75 -21.86
C VAL A 56 -2.38 -5.75 -21.46
N GLU A 57 -2.42 -6.15 -20.19
CA GLU A 57 -3.39 -7.14 -19.67
C GLU A 57 -4.80 -6.55 -19.55
N THR A 58 -4.91 -5.27 -19.20
CA THR A 58 -6.19 -4.54 -19.12
C THR A 58 -6.77 -4.22 -20.49
N CYS A 59 -5.91 -4.02 -21.50
CA CYS A 59 -6.33 -3.78 -22.88
C CYS A 59 -6.41 -5.05 -23.75
N ALA A 60 -6.05 -6.22 -23.22
CA ALA A 60 -6.11 -7.48 -23.96
C ALA A 60 -7.55 -7.95 -24.16
N ASP A 61 -7.88 -8.36 -25.39
CA ASP A 61 -9.16 -9.03 -25.66
C ASP A 61 -9.09 -10.47 -25.11
N PRO A 62 -9.94 -10.84 -24.13
CA PRO A 62 -9.95 -12.18 -23.55
C PRO A 62 -10.36 -13.28 -24.55
N LYS A 63 -10.86 -12.91 -25.73
CA LYS A 63 -11.22 -13.85 -26.81
C LYS A 63 -10.16 -13.93 -27.91
N ALA A 64 -9.08 -13.15 -27.83
CA ALA A 64 -7.99 -13.25 -28.78
C ALA A 64 -7.30 -14.61 -28.66
N GLN A 65 -6.96 -15.20 -29.81
CA GLN A 65 -6.20 -16.45 -29.86
C GLN A 65 -4.73 -16.19 -29.54
N GLU A 66 -4.14 -17.00 -28.65
CA GLU A 66 -2.71 -16.92 -28.35
C GLU A 66 -1.87 -17.20 -29.61
N PRO A 67 -0.79 -16.44 -29.84
CA PRO A 67 0.09 -16.65 -30.97
C PRO A 67 0.90 -17.94 -30.83
N ASP A 68 1.18 -18.61 -31.95
CA ASP A 68 2.02 -19.80 -31.98
C ASP A 68 3.48 -19.49 -31.61
N LEU A 69 4.11 -20.42 -30.91
CA LEU A 69 5.51 -20.30 -30.51
C LEU A 69 6.43 -20.39 -31.73
N VAL A 70 7.16 -19.31 -32.00
CA VAL A 70 8.18 -19.28 -33.06
C VAL A 70 9.56 -19.43 -32.44
N ALA A 71 10.38 -20.33 -33.01
CA ALA A 71 11.78 -20.45 -32.61
C ALA A 71 12.55 -19.19 -33.03
N VAL A 72 13.08 -18.46 -32.05
CA VAL A 72 13.92 -17.27 -32.29
C VAL A 72 15.39 -17.70 -32.38
N GLU A 73 16.13 -17.15 -33.35
CA GLU A 73 17.57 -17.40 -33.46
C GLU A 73 18.31 -16.94 -32.21
N LYS A 74 19.26 -17.76 -31.75
CA LYS A 74 20.06 -17.46 -30.57
C LYS A 74 20.94 -16.25 -30.85
N HIS A 75 20.75 -15.18 -30.08
CA HIS A 75 21.67 -14.05 -30.09
C HIS A 75 23.02 -14.49 -29.48
N LEU A 76 24.09 -14.43 -30.27
CA LEU A 76 25.45 -14.66 -29.79
C LEU A 76 25.96 -13.38 -29.13
N ARG A 77 26.56 -13.52 -27.94
CA ARG A 77 27.06 -12.42 -27.11
C ARG A 77 28.36 -11.84 -27.63
#